data_AF-A0A519ZNJ1-F1
#
_entry.id   AF-A0A519ZNJ1-F1
#
_cell.length_a   1.000
_cell.length_b   1.000
_cell.length_c   1.000
_cell.angle_alpha   90.00
_cell.angle_beta   90.00
_cell.angle_gamma   90.00
#
_symmetry.space_group_name_H-M   'P 1'
#
loop_
_entity.id
_entity.type
_entity.pdbx_description
1 polymer ?
#
loop_
_entity_poly.entity_id
_entity_poly.type
_entity_poly.pdbx_seq_one_letter_code
_entity_poly.pdbx_strand_id
1 'polypeptide(L)'
;MMLRPLLADLAALFFPRPCLACHEPLVAGEAHLCTTCRIELPYTDYHLLPPDQNPLARRFWGKLPVQHTLSYLHFLRHGRVQQLLHQLKYRGQSQVGSALGQLYGAELAAAGLGLSFDLIVPVPLHRRKLARRGFNQADAFATGLAVALPCPSAAHA
;
A
#
# COMPACT_ATOMS: atom_id res chain seq x y z
N MET A 1 -3.88 29.36 21.94
CA MET A 1 -3.10 28.61 20.93
C MET A 1 -4.00 27.99 19.83
N MET A 2 -5.09 28.66 19.42
CA MET A 2 -6.10 28.13 18.46
C MET A 2 -6.06 28.75 17.05
N LEU A 3 -5.20 29.75 16.81
CA LEU A 3 -5.13 30.44 15.51
C LEU A 3 -4.50 29.60 14.39
N ARG A 4 -3.58 28.70 14.73
CA ARG A 4 -2.91 27.81 13.76
C ARG A 4 -3.85 26.81 13.07
N PRO A 5 -4.70 26.04 13.79
CA PRO A 5 -5.63 25.13 13.13
C PRO A 5 -6.66 25.90 12.27
N LEU A 6 -7.20 27.02 12.76
CA LEU A 6 -8.17 27.82 12.01
C LEU A 6 -7.62 28.37 10.69
N LEU A 7 -6.35 28.82 10.66
CA LEU A 7 -5.70 29.26 9.44
C LEU A 7 -5.42 28.10 8.47
N ALA A 8 -5.09 26.91 8.99
CA ALA A 8 -4.91 25.71 8.16
C ALA A 8 -6.23 25.24 7.54
N ASP A 9 -7.32 25.29 8.30
CA ASP A 9 -8.66 24.94 7.82
C ASP A 9 -9.16 25.92 6.76
N LEU A 10 -8.93 27.23 6.95
CA LEU A 10 -9.20 28.25 5.93
C LEU A 10 -8.38 28.03 4.66
N ALA A 11 -7.08 27.71 4.79
CA ALA A 11 -6.24 27.40 3.63
C ALA A 11 -6.70 26.13 2.90
N ALA A 12 -7.21 25.13 3.62
CA ALA A 12 -7.73 23.89 3.05
C ALA A 12 -9.00 24.09 2.20
N LEU A 13 -9.78 25.17 2.44
CA LEU A 13 -10.90 25.55 1.56
C LEU A 13 -10.43 25.99 0.17
N PHE A 14 -9.28 26.65 0.08
CA PHE A 14 -8.73 27.14 -1.19
C PHE A 14 -7.76 26.14 -1.84
N PHE A 15 -7.07 25.33 -1.04
CA PHE A 15 -6.06 24.36 -1.48
C PHE A 15 -6.29 22.99 -0.82
N PRO A 16 -7.41 22.32 -1.12
CA PRO A 16 -7.69 21.02 -0.54
C PRO A 16 -6.66 20.00 -1.03
N ARG A 17 -6.18 19.17 -0.10
CA ARG A 17 -5.36 18.01 -0.45
C ARG A 17 -6.29 16.92 -1.00
N PRO A 18 -6.17 16.48 -2.25
CA PRO A 18 -7.04 15.46 -2.79
C PRO A 18 -6.59 14.06 -2.36
N CYS A 19 -7.56 13.16 -2.19
CA CYS A 19 -7.33 11.73 -2.06
C CYS A 19 -6.65 11.17 -3.32
N LEU A 20 -5.61 10.35 -3.13
CA LEU A 20 -4.83 9.79 -4.25
C LEU A 20 -5.57 8.69 -5.04
N ALA A 21 -6.77 8.29 -4.58
CA ALA A 21 -7.64 7.30 -5.23
C ALA A 21 -8.84 7.92 -5.94
N CYS A 22 -9.67 8.71 -5.22
CA CYS A 22 -10.92 9.28 -5.74
C CYS A 22 -10.86 10.78 -6.07
N HIS A 23 -9.77 11.46 -5.72
CA HIS A 23 -9.60 12.91 -5.88
C HIS A 23 -10.53 13.82 -5.06
N GLU A 24 -11.35 13.26 -4.16
CA GLU A 24 -12.12 14.05 -3.19
C GLU A 24 -11.20 14.72 -2.15
N PRO A 25 -11.59 15.89 -1.61
CA PRO A 25 -10.81 16.59 -0.60
C PRO A 25 -10.69 15.77 0.69
N LEU A 26 -9.47 15.64 1.21
CA LEU A 26 -9.19 14.98 2.47
C LEU A 26 -9.57 15.87 3.66
N VAL A 27 -10.16 15.27 4.69
CA VAL A 27 -10.49 15.97 5.94
C VAL A 27 -9.34 15.86 6.95
N ALA A 28 -9.42 16.64 8.03
CA ALA A 28 -8.43 16.62 9.10
C ALA A 28 -8.26 15.18 9.67
N GLY A 29 -7.02 14.72 9.77
CA GLY A 29 -6.68 13.35 10.19
C GLY A 29 -6.51 12.36 9.03
N GLU A 30 -6.93 12.69 7.81
CA GLU A 30 -6.66 11.89 6.62
C GLU A 30 -5.36 12.36 5.94
N ALA A 31 -4.55 11.41 5.46
CA ALA A 31 -3.24 11.71 4.88
C ALA A 31 -3.18 11.52 3.36
N HIS A 32 -3.42 10.30 2.88
CA HIS A 32 -3.22 9.92 1.46
C HIS A 32 -4.48 9.34 0.81
N LEU A 33 -5.31 8.70 1.62
CA LEU A 33 -6.57 8.08 1.23
C LEU A 33 -7.67 8.60 2.14
N CYS A 34 -8.81 8.97 1.56
CA CYS A 34 -10.00 9.26 2.33
C CYS A 34 -10.54 7.98 2.98
N THR A 35 -11.32 8.15 4.05
CA THR A 35 -11.91 7.06 4.82
C THR A 35 -12.78 6.15 3.95
N THR A 36 -13.58 6.73 3.05
CA THR A 36 -14.40 6.00 2.08
C THR A 36 -13.55 5.08 1.19
N CYS A 37 -12.44 5.60 0.65
CA CYS A 37 -11.53 4.78 -0.13
C CYS A 37 -10.88 3.68 0.72
N ARG A 38 -10.51 3.96 1.97
CA ARG A 38 -9.95 2.94 2.85
C ARG A 38 -10.92 1.80 3.17
N ILE A 39 -12.22 2.01 3.09
CA ILE A 39 -13.22 0.96 3.37
C ILE A 39 -13.62 0.23 2.10
N GLU A 40 -13.78 0.95 0.99
CA GLU A 40 -14.36 0.43 -0.25
C GLU A 40 -13.34 -0.03 -1.29
N LEU A 41 -12.04 0.00 -0.97
CA LEU A 41 -11.04 -0.61 -1.86
C LEU A 41 -11.37 -2.10 -2.05
N PRO A 42 -11.13 -2.67 -3.24
CA PRO A 42 -11.52 -4.05 -3.52
C PRO A 42 -10.51 -5.02 -2.92
N TYR A 43 -10.64 -5.29 -1.62
CA TYR A 43 -9.80 -6.21 -0.87
C TYR A 43 -9.96 -7.65 -1.35
N THR A 44 -8.87 -8.42 -1.32
CA THR A 44 -8.90 -9.84 -1.72
C THR A 44 -9.17 -10.77 -0.55
N ASP A 45 -8.83 -10.37 0.67
CA ASP A 45 -8.91 -11.15 1.91
C ASP A 45 -8.23 -12.52 1.86
N TYR A 46 -7.31 -12.72 0.92
CA TYR A 46 -6.60 -13.98 0.73
C TYR A 46 -5.70 -14.39 1.90
N HIS A 47 -5.40 -13.45 2.79
CA HIS A 47 -4.65 -13.69 4.02
C HIS A 47 -5.51 -14.38 5.10
N LEU A 48 -6.84 -14.36 4.97
CA LEU A 48 -7.77 -15.07 5.86
C LEU A 48 -8.05 -16.49 5.39
N LEU A 49 -7.68 -16.83 4.14
CA LEU A 49 -7.95 -18.13 3.56
C LEU A 49 -6.83 -19.13 3.90
N PRO A 50 -7.17 -20.40 4.16
CA PRO A 50 -6.20 -21.48 4.22
C PRO A 50 -5.33 -21.56 2.94
N PRO A 51 -4.04 -21.93 3.02
CA PRO A 51 -3.13 -21.95 1.87
C PRO A 51 -3.61 -22.81 0.69
N ASP A 52 -4.31 -23.92 0.96
CA ASP A 52 -4.88 -24.83 -0.04
C ASP A 52 -6.10 -24.25 -0.78
N GLN A 53 -6.83 -23.34 -0.13
CA GLN A 53 -8.00 -22.67 -0.69
C GLN A 53 -7.65 -21.35 -1.38
N ASN A 54 -6.47 -20.80 -1.10
CA ASN A 54 -6.02 -19.56 -1.67
C ASN A 54 -5.83 -19.68 -3.21
N PRO A 55 -6.57 -18.91 -4.03
CA PRO A 55 -6.49 -19.00 -5.49
C PRO A 55 -5.09 -18.73 -6.05
N LEU A 56 -4.27 -17.94 -5.35
CA LEU A 56 -2.92 -17.63 -5.79
C LEU A 56 -1.96 -18.79 -5.52
N ALA A 57 -2.13 -19.53 -4.42
CA ALA A 57 -1.29 -20.67 -4.07
C ALA A 57 -1.32 -21.76 -5.15
N ARG A 58 -2.48 -21.94 -5.81
CA ARG A 58 -2.65 -22.87 -6.94
C ARG A 58 -1.64 -22.67 -8.07
N ARG A 59 -1.16 -21.44 -8.28
CA ARG A 59 -0.21 -21.10 -9.35
C ARG A 59 1.21 -21.61 -9.07
N PHE A 60 1.51 -21.89 -7.81
CA PHE A 60 2.82 -22.32 -7.32
C PHE A 60 2.89 -23.84 -7.03
N TRP A 61 1.76 -24.54 -7.01
CA TRP A 61 1.70 -25.99 -6.81
C TRP A 61 2.61 -26.75 -7.77
N GLY A 62 3.45 -27.63 -7.22
CA GLY A 62 4.42 -28.43 -7.96
C GLY A 62 5.61 -27.66 -8.53
N LYS A 63 5.70 -26.33 -8.33
CA LYS A 63 6.81 -25.50 -8.83
C LYS A 63 7.74 -25.07 -7.71
N LEU A 64 7.18 -24.52 -6.63
CA LEU A 64 7.91 -23.93 -5.53
C LEU A 64 7.19 -24.22 -4.21
N PRO A 65 7.91 -24.62 -3.14
CA PRO A 65 7.32 -24.77 -1.82
C PRO A 65 7.10 -23.38 -1.20
N VAL A 66 5.90 -22.83 -1.36
CA VAL A 66 5.49 -21.55 -0.76
C VAL A 66 4.58 -21.81 0.44
N GLN A 67 4.86 -21.15 1.57
CA GLN A 67 4.01 -21.27 2.78
C GLN A 67 2.77 -20.38 2.69
N HIS A 68 2.94 -19.15 2.23
CA HIS A 68 1.87 -18.17 2.08
C HIS A 68 1.92 -17.53 0.70
N THR A 69 0.75 -17.32 0.09
CA THR A 69 0.62 -16.54 -1.14
C THR A 69 -0.40 -15.44 -0.91
N LEU A 70 0.07 -14.20 -0.78
CA LEU A 70 -0.73 -13.09 -0.27
C LEU A 70 -0.92 -12.03 -1.36
N SER A 71 -2.08 -11.37 -1.33
CA SER A 71 -2.38 -10.21 -2.15
C SER A 71 -3.27 -9.28 -1.35
N TYR A 72 -3.10 -7.98 -1.55
CA TYR A 72 -3.88 -6.99 -0.81
C TYR A 72 -5.17 -6.62 -1.55
N LEU A 73 -5.03 -6.15 -2.79
CA LEU A 73 -6.12 -5.54 -3.56
C LEU A 73 -6.33 -6.22 -4.91
N HIS A 74 -7.58 -6.33 -5.34
CA HIS A 74 -7.95 -6.66 -6.70
C HIS A 74 -7.68 -5.48 -7.64
N PHE A 75 -7.09 -5.78 -8.80
CA PHE A 75 -6.95 -4.78 -9.85
C PHE A 75 -8.20 -4.76 -10.73
N LEU A 76 -8.96 -3.66 -10.65
CA LEU A 76 -10.11 -3.39 -11.52
C LEU A 76 -9.75 -2.29 -12.52
N ARG A 77 -10.05 -2.51 -13.80
CA ARG A 77 -9.88 -1.49 -14.85
C ARG A 77 -10.78 -0.29 -14.55
N HIS A 78 -10.24 0.90 -14.75
CA HIS A 78 -10.85 2.19 -14.43
C HIS A 78 -11.23 2.38 -12.95
N GLY A 79 -10.73 1.51 -12.04
CA GLY A 79 -11.00 1.58 -10.61
C GLY A 79 -9.99 2.39 -9.80
N ARG A 80 -10.31 2.59 -8.52
CA ARG A 80 -9.47 3.31 -7.54
C ARG A 80 -8.07 2.73 -7.39
N VAL A 81 -7.93 1.40 -7.43
CA VAL A 81 -6.62 0.72 -7.39
C VAL A 81 -5.76 1.09 -8.59
N GLN A 82 -6.34 1.19 -9.79
CA GLN A 82 -5.59 1.62 -10.97
C GLN A 82 -5.10 3.06 -10.82
N GLN A 83 -5.92 3.96 -10.27
CA GLN A 83 -5.51 5.34 -10.01
C GLN A 83 -4.35 5.39 -9.01
N LEU A 84 -4.44 4.67 -7.90
CA LEU A 84 -3.36 4.58 -6.92
C LEU A 84 -2.07 4.05 -7.52
N LEU A 85 -2.15 2.96 -8.30
CA LEU A 85 -0.99 2.43 -8.99
C LEU A 85 -0.45 3.40 -10.03
N HIS A 86 -1.28 4.21 -10.69
CA HIS A 86 -0.85 5.23 -11.62
C HIS A 86 -0.11 6.36 -10.91
N GLN A 87 -0.63 6.85 -9.78
CA GLN A 87 0.04 7.85 -8.93
C GLN A 87 1.42 7.34 -8.47
N LEU A 88 1.48 6.11 -7.97
CA LEU A 88 2.70 5.44 -7.53
C LEU A 88 3.70 5.21 -8.68
N LYS A 89 3.22 4.95 -9.90
CA LYS A 89 4.06 4.60 -11.05
C LYS A 89 4.51 5.80 -11.87
N TYR A 90 3.78 6.91 -11.88
CA TYR A 90 4.03 7.96 -12.88
C TYR A 90 4.00 9.37 -12.31
N ARG A 91 3.55 9.56 -11.07
CA ARG A 91 3.41 10.89 -10.46
C ARG A 91 4.34 11.12 -9.26
N GLY A 92 5.32 10.24 -9.06
CA GLY A 92 6.28 10.41 -7.95
C GLY A 92 5.71 10.11 -6.57
N GLN A 93 4.48 9.60 -6.46
CA GLN A 93 3.77 9.44 -5.19
C GLN A 93 4.18 8.16 -4.46
N SER A 94 5.43 8.08 -3.98
CA SER A 94 5.95 6.93 -3.22
C SER A 94 5.16 6.67 -1.94
N GLN A 95 4.60 7.72 -1.34
CA GLN A 95 3.74 7.67 -0.15
C GLN A 95 2.52 6.75 -0.33
N VAL A 96 2.02 6.57 -1.55
CA VAL A 96 0.96 5.59 -1.84
C VAL A 96 1.42 4.18 -1.52
N GLY A 97 2.66 3.83 -1.87
CA GLY A 97 3.25 2.53 -1.59
C GLY A 97 3.34 2.30 -0.08
N SER A 98 3.93 3.25 0.65
CA SER A 98 4.06 3.15 2.10
C SER A 98 2.72 3.10 2.83
N ALA A 99 1.74 3.92 2.42
CA ALA A 99 0.41 3.92 3.02
C ALA A 99 -0.32 2.59 2.79
N LEU A 100 -0.30 2.05 1.56
CA LEU A 100 -0.90 0.76 1.28
C LEU A 100 -0.18 -0.38 2.02
N GLY A 101 1.15 -0.31 2.13
CA GLY A 101 1.94 -1.28 2.88
C GLY A 101 1.61 -1.27 4.37
N GLN A 102 1.45 -0.09 4.97
CA GLN A 102 1.07 0.04 6.38
C GLN A 102 -0.32 -0.53 6.64
N LEU A 103 -1.29 -0.20 5.79
CA LEU A 103 -2.65 -0.74 5.92
C LEU A 103 -2.64 -2.26 5.82
N TYR A 104 -1.96 -2.82 4.81
CA TYR A 104 -1.95 -4.27 4.65
C TYR A 104 -1.14 -4.96 5.74
N GLY A 105 -0.02 -4.39 6.16
CA GLY A 105 0.78 -4.94 7.26
C GLY A 105 -0.03 -4.99 8.56
N ALA A 106 -0.88 -3.99 8.82
CA ALA A 106 -1.78 -3.99 9.97
C ALA A 106 -2.84 -5.10 9.87
N GLU A 107 -3.42 -5.33 8.68
CA GLU A 107 -4.34 -6.44 8.45
C GLU A 107 -3.66 -7.81 8.64
N LEU A 108 -2.45 -7.98 8.10
CA LEU A 108 -1.66 -9.21 8.28
C LEU A 108 -1.32 -9.46 9.75
N ALA A 109 -0.93 -8.41 10.49
CA ALA A 109 -0.67 -8.52 11.92
C ALA A 109 -1.93 -8.93 12.69
N ALA A 110 -3.08 -8.31 12.38
CA ALA A 110 -4.37 -8.65 12.99
C ALA A 110 -4.82 -10.08 12.67
N ALA A 111 -4.46 -10.60 11.48
CA ALA A 111 -4.70 -11.99 11.08
C ALA A 111 -3.71 -13.00 11.69
N GLY A 112 -2.82 -12.57 12.60
CA GLY A 112 -1.88 -13.44 13.30
C GLY A 112 -0.57 -13.68 12.55
N LEU A 113 -0.30 -12.98 11.44
CA LEU A 113 0.92 -13.12 10.64
C LEU A 113 2.03 -12.12 11.05
N GLY A 114 1.84 -11.36 12.12
CA GLY A 114 2.74 -10.28 12.54
C GLY A 114 4.18 -10.73 12.79
N LEU A 115 4.37 -11.96 13.30
CA LEU A 115 5.69 -12.53 13.61
C LEU A 115 6.07 -13.68 12.66
N SER A 116 5.33 -13.86 11.56
CA SER A 116 5.56 -14.97 10.62
C SER A 116 6.69 -14.72 9.63
N PHE A 117 7.30 -13.53 9.64
CA PHE A 117 8.28 -13.11 8.64
C PHE A 117 9.53 -12.51 9.30
N ASP A 118 10.70 -13.01 8.90
CA ASP A 118 11.99 -12.51 9.42
C ASP A 118 12.56 -11.34 8.61
N LEU A 119 12.21 -11.23 7.32
CA LEU A 119 12.77 -10.24 6.40
C LEU A 119 11.80 -9.96 5.24
N ILE A 120 11.68 -8.68 4.88
CA ILE A 120 10.97 -8.25 3.68
C ILE A 120 11.99 -7.91 2.59
N VAL A 121 11.93 -8.65 1.48
CA VAL A 121 12.81 -8.42 0.32
C VAL A 121 11.97 -7.92 -0.86
N PRO A 122 11.94 -6.60 -1.12
CA PRO A 122 11.24 -6.05 -2.27
C PRO A 122 11.88 -6.48 -3.60
N VAL A 123 11.08 -6.67 -4.64
CA VAL A 123 11.62 -7.01 -5.97
C VAL A 123 12.31 -5.77 -6.59
N PRO A 124 13.56 -5.87 -7.07
CA PRO A 124 14.28 -4.73 -7.61
C PRO A 124 13.68 -4.23 -8.93
N LEU A 125 13.70 -2.91 -9.11
CA LEU A 125 13.32 -2.26 -10.35
C LEU A 125 14.54 -2.13 -11.29
N HIS A 126 14.36 -2.46 -12.58
CA HIS A 126 15.42 -2.32 -13.58
C HIS A 126 16.02 -0.90 -13.60
N ARG A 127 17.36 -0.78 -13.65
CA ARG A 127 18.11 0.48 -13.53
C ARG A 127 17.56 1.66 -14.35
N ARG A 128 17.24 1.44 -15.63
CA ARG A 128 16.62 2.47 -16.50
C ARG A 128 15.26 2.96 -16.00
N LYS A 129 14.42 2.07 -15.47
CA LYS A 129 13.11 2.43 -14.91
C LYS A 129 13.27 3.13 -13.57
N LEU A 130 14.23 2.70 -12.74
CA LEU A 130 14.57 3.36 -11.48
C LEU A 130 15.04 4.79 -11.74
N ALA A 131 15.98 5.01 -12.66
CA ALA A 131 16.46 6.35 -13.02
C ALA A 131 15.33 7.28 -13.51
N ARG A 132 14.40 6.77 -14.33
CA ARG A 132 13.26 7.56 -14.82
C ARG A 132 12.25 7.88 -13.71
N ARG A 133 12.04 6.98 -12.77
CA ARG A 133 10.96 7.06 -11.78
C ARG A 133 11.43 7.66 -10.45
N GLY A 134 12.72 7.66 -10.18
CA GLY A 134 13.35 8.17 -8.95
C GLY A 134 13.29 7.22 -7.75
N PHE A 135 12.43 6.20 -7.78
CA PHE A 135 12.29 5.23 -6.69
C PHE A 135 11.68 3.91 -7.18
N ASN A 136 11.78 2.88 -6.34
CA ASN A 136 11.14 1.59 -6.55
C ASN A 136 9.88 1.45 -5.70
N GLN A 137 8.81 0.98 -6.33
CA GLN A 137 7.47 0.92 -5.75
C GLN A 137 7.39 -0.21 -4.74
N ALA A 138 8.10 -1.31 -5.00
CA ALA A 138 8.20 -2.43 -4.10
C ALA A 138 8.93 -2.01 -2.82
N ASP A 139 9.99 -1.21 -2.91
CA ASP A 139 10.68 -0.66 -1.74
C ASP A 139 9.73 0.20 -0.90
N ALA A 140 8.98 1.12 -1.52
CA ALA A 140 8.01 1.95 -0.79
C ALA A 140 6.93 1.13 -0.08
N PHE A 141 6.40 0.08 -0.73
CA PHE A 141 5.41 -0.82 -0.15
C PHE A 141 6.01 -1.69 0.97
N ALA A 142 7.22 -2.22 0.78
CA ALA A 142 7.96 -2.99 1.78
C ALA A 142 8.25 -2.16 3.04
N THR A 143 8.67 -0.90 2.89
CA THR A 143 8.82 0.03 4.02
C THR A 143 7.52 0.22 4.77
N GLY A 144 6.39 0.30 4.07
CA GLY A 144 5.08 0.37 4.70
C GLY A 144 4.74 -0.89 5.51
N LEU A 145 4.98 -2.06 4.92
CA LEU A 145 4.77 -3.35 5.60
C LEU A 145 5.62 -3.48 6.86
N ALA A 146 6.90 -3.12 6.79
CA ALA A 146 7.86 -3.23 7.91
C ALA A 146 7.50 -2.37 9.13
N VAL A 147 6.62 -1.37 8.97
CA VAL A 147 6.11 -0.58 10.10
C VAL A 147 5.13 -1.40 10.95
N ALA A 148 4.33 -2.27 10.32
CA ALA A 148 3.27 -3.02 10.99
C ALA A 148 3.64 -4.49 11.23
N LEU A 149 4.45 -5.08 10.34
CA LEU A 149 5.13 -6.35 10.52
C LEU A 149 6.52 -5.98 11.09
N PRO A 150 6.79 -6.19 12.39
CA PRO A 150 8.02 -5.74 13.05
C PRO A 150 9.26 -6.53 12.61
N CYS A 151 9.55 -6.54 11.31
CA CYS A 151 10.69 -7.19 10.69
C CYS A 151 11.40 -6.23 9.71
N PRO A 152 12.73 -6.38 9.52
CA PRO A 152 13.50 -5.51 8.65
C PRO A 152 13.07 -5.62 7.18
N SER A 153 13.18 -4.51 6.46
CA SER A 153 13.07 -4.47 5.00
C SER A 153 14.45 -4.27 4.39
N ALA A 154 14.87 -5.18 3.51
CA ALA A 154 16.09 -5.06 2.71
C ALA A 154 15.83 -4.17 1.47
N ALA A 155 15.44 -2.91 1.72
CA ALA A 155 15.15 -1.96 0.67
C ALA A 155 16.39 -1.65 -0.18
N HIS A 156 16.20 -1.49 -1.48
CA HIS A 156 17.27 -1.11 -2.40
C HIS A 156 17.46 0.40 -2.33
N ALA A 157 18.56 0.85 -1.72
CA ALA A 157 18.96 2.25 -1.64
C ALA A 157 19.33 2.83 -3.03
#